data_AF-X1LJG3-F1
#
_entry.id   AF-X1LJG3-F1
#
_cell.length_a   1.000
_cell.length_b   1.000
_cell.length_c   1.000
_cell.angle_alpha   90.00
_cell.angle_beta   90.00
_cell.angle_gamma   90.00
#
_symmetry.space_group_name_H-M   'P 1'
#
loop_
_entity.id
_entity.type
_entity.pdbx_description
1 polymer ?
#
loop_
_entity_poly.entity_id
_entity_poly.type
_entity_poly.pdbx_seq_one_letter_code
_entity_poly.pdbx_strand_id
1 'polypeptide(L)' 'NQVFLINYHLVWCPKRRKKVLVNKIAKRLRLFKNILRIRAKNEKEL' A
#
# COMPACT_ATOMS: atom_id res chain seq x y z
N ASN A 1 29.03 10.19 -7.86
CA ASN A 1 28.01 9.57 -6.98
C ASN A 1 26.71 10.34 -7.17
N GLN A 2 25.68 9.77 -7.78
CA GLN A 2 24.40 10.46 -8.03
C GLN A 2 23.31 9.80 -7.18
N VAL A 3 22.69 10.59 -6.31
CA VAL A 3 21.60 10.15 -5.42
C VAL A 3 20.31 10.70 -5.97
N PHE A 4 19.30 9.85 -6.14
CA PHE A 4 17.98 10.23 -6.66
C PHE A 4 16.90 9.92 -5.64
N LEU A 5 15.92 10.83 -5.55
CA LEU A 5 14.69 10.63 -4.78
C LEU A 5 13.52 10.48 -5.76
N ILE A 6 12.91 9.30 -5.80
CA ILE A 6 11.79 9.02 -6.69
C ILE A 6 10.52 8.79 -5.87
N ASN A 7 9.54 9.68 -6.02
CA ASN A 7 8.26 9.64 -5.32
C ASN A 7 7.13 9.26 -6.30
N TYR A 8 6.27 8.33 -5.91
CA TYR A 8 5.16 7.84 -6.74
C TYR A 8 3.80 8.06 -6.08
N HIS A 9 2.81 8.47 -6.88
CA HIS A 9 1.39 8.52 -6.50
C HIS A 9 0.65 7.33 -7.12
N LEU A 10 0.54 6.23 -6.39
CA LEU A 10 -0.19 5.04 -6.86
C LEU A 10 -1.69 5.16 -6.53
N VAL A 11 -2.52 5.24 -7.57
CA VAL A 11 -3.99 5.26 -7.47
C VAL A 11 -4.57 4.12 -8.30
N TRP A 12 -5.56 3.41 -7.77
CA TRP A 12 -6.23 2.32 -8.47
C TRP A 12 -7.70 2.21 -8.05
N CYS A 13 -8.50 1.44 -8.81
CA CYS A 13 -9.93 1.23 -8.55
C CYS A 13 -10.31 -0.25 -8.63
N PRO A 14 -11.34 -0.71 -7.88
CA PRO A 14 -11.87 -2.07 -7.99
C PRO A 14 -12.42 -2.37 -9.38
N LYS A 15 -12.40 -3.64 -9.78
CA LYS A 15 -12.97 -4.09 -11.06
C LYS A 15 -14.45 -3.69 -11.14
N ARG A 16 -14.85 -3.15 -12.30
CA ARG A 16 -16.19 -2.58 -12.57
C ARG A 16 -16.57 -1.39 -11.67
N ARG A 17 -15.59 -0.71 -11.02
CA ARG A 17 -15.80 0.43 -10.10
C ARG A 17 -16.87 0.19 -9.02
N LYS A 18 -17.13 -1.07 -8.66
CA LYS A 18 -18.10 -1.37 -7.60
C LYS A 18 -17.57 -0.81 -6.27
N LYS A 19 -18.45 -0.23 -5.45
CA LYS A 19 -18.13 0.30 -4.11
C LYS A 19 -17.90 -0.83 -3.09
N VAL A 20 -16.99 -1.75 -3.39
CA VAL A 20 -16.69 -2.94 -2.57
C VAL A 20 -15.67 -2.65 -1.47
N LEU A 21 -14.90 -1.57 -1.59
CA LEU A 21 -13.89 -1.16 -0.60
C LEU A 21 -14.53 -0.43 0.59
N VAL A 22 -15.49 -1.09 1.23
CA VAL A 22 -16.23 -0.58 2.40
C VAL A 22 -16.17 -1.59 3.56
N ASN A 23 -16.55 -1.15 4.76
CA ASN A 23 -16.74 -1.99 5.95
C ASN A 23 -15.56 -2.96 6.22
N LYS A 24 -15.85 -4.26 6.33
CA LYS A 24 -14.91 -5.33 6.64
C LYS A 24 -13.81 -5.46 5.56
N ILE A 25 -14.15 -5.25 4.29
CA ILE A 25 -13.19 -5.35 3.17
C ILE A 25 -12.17 -4.22 3.25
N ALA A 26 -12.61 -2.98 3.50
CA ALA A 26 -11.72 -1.85 3.71
C ALA A 26 -10.81 -2.04 4.93
N LYS A 27 -11.35 -2.59 6.03
CA LYS A 27 -10.55 -2.89 7.24
C LYS A 27 -9.45 -3.92 6.95
N ARG A 28 -9.78 -4.99 6.21
CA ARG A 28 -8.81 -6.02 5.83
C ARG A 28 -7.72 -5.50 4.88
N LEU A 29 -8.09 -4.65 3.91
CA LEU A 29 -7.11 -4.03 3.01
C LEU A 29 -6.11 -3.13 3.77
N ARG A 30 -6.60 -2.34 4.72
CA ARG A 30 -5.73 -1.52 5.58
C ARG A 30 -4.79 -2.36 6.44
N LEU A 31 -5.26 -3.50 6.95
CA LEU A 31 -4.42 -4.44 7.71
C LEU A 31 -3.26 -4.97 6.84
N PHE A 32 -3.55 -5.42 5.61
CA PHE A 32 -2.51 -5.85 4.68
C PHE A 32 -1.50 -4.73 4.38
N LYS A 33 -1.98 -3.50 4.15
CA LYS A 33 -1.09 -2.33 3.96
C LYS A 33 -0.15 -2.14 5.14
N ASN A 34 -0.64 -2.26 6.37
CA ASN A 34 0.17 -2.07 7.57
C ASN A 34 1.25 -3.16 7.70
N ILE A 35 0.90 -4.42 7.44
CA ILE A 35 1.84 -5.54 7.48
C ILE A 35 2.94 -5.36 6.43
N LEU A 36 2.57 -5.01 5.19
CA LEU A 36 3.53 -4.74 4.12
C LEU A 36 4.47 -3.58 4.47
N ARG A 37 3.95 -2.52 5.12
CA ARG A 37 4.77 -1.40 5.58
C ARG A 37 5.78 -1.79 6.65
N ILE A 38 5.41 -2.66 7.59
CA ILE A 38 6.33 -3.16 8.62
C ILE A 38 7.43 -4.00 7.99
N ARG A 39 7.07 -4.92 7.08
CA ARG A 39 8.05 -5.75 6.36
C ARG A 39 9.05 -4.91 5.57
N ALA A 40 8.55 -3.93 4.80
CA ALA A 40 9.41 -3.05 4.01
C ALA A 40 10.31 -2.13 4.87
N LYS A 41 9.94 -1.87 6.13
CA LYS A 41 10.82 -1.17 7.07
C LYS A 41 11.95 -2.09 7.55
N ASN A 42 11.63 -3.30 7.99
CA ASN A 42 12.63 -4.26 8.47
C ASN A 42 13.68 -4.60 7.39
N GLU A 43 13.25 -4.71 6.13
CA GLU A 43 14.15 -4.99 5.00
C GLU A 43 15.10 -3.83 4.65
N LYS A 44 14.80 -2.60 5.09
CA LYS A 44 15.69 -1.43 4.92
C LYS A 44 16.62 -1.19 6.10
N GLU A 45 16.35 -1.82 7.24
CA GLU A 45 17.19 -1.71 8.45
C GLU A 45 18.20 -2.86 8.57
N LEU A 46 18.10 -3.90 7.74
CA LEU A 46 19.10 -4.96 7.56
C LEU A 46 20.07 -4.59 6.43
#